data_AF-A0A3P3U4F4-F1
#
_entry.id   AF-A0A3P3U4F4-F1
#
_cell.length_a   1.000
_cell.length_b   1.000
_cell.length_c   1.000
_cell.angle_alpha   90.00
_cell.angle_beta   90.00
_cell.angle_gamma   90.00
#
_symmetry.space_group_name_H-M   'P 1'
#
loop_
_entity.id
_entity.type
_entity.pdbx_description
1 polymer ?
#
loop_
_entity_poly.entity_id
_entity_poly.type
_entity_poly.pdbx_seq_one_letter_code
_entity_poly.pdbx_strand_id
1 'polypeptide(L)'
;MVSPGDISSAARKVHNEAMDLKNTERVFSRMLGGIDTWWKGQAGKAFAQDYNQQAKRAMERLYGEMENMKSGLDRLASEVRSADEQRRRKELLERQRKALK
;
A
#
# COMPACT_ATOMS: atom_id res chain seq x y z
N MET A 1 -1.25 3.18 23.10
CA MET A 1 -1.69 3.97 21.93
C MET A 1 -0.80 3.59 20.77
N VAL A 2 -1.36 3.43 19.57
CA VAL A 2 -0.56 3.17 18.36
C VAL A 2 0.28 4.42 18.08
N SER A 3 1.60 4.28 17.96
CA SER A 3 2.47 5.42 17.69
C SER A 3 2.44 5.80 16.21
N PRO A 4 2.76 7.06 15.85
CA PRO A 4 3.01 7.44 14.46
C PRO A 4 4.04 6.55 13.76
N GLY A 5 5.02 6.02 14.53
CA GLY A 5 6.03 5.08 14.03
C GLY A 5 5.43 3.73 13.63
N ASP A 6 4.49 3.21 14.43
CA ASP A 6 3.81 1.95 14.13
C ASP A 6 2.94 2.07 12.88
N ILE A 7 2.25 3.21 12.70
CA ILE A 7 1.44 3.49 11.50
C ILE A 7 2.33 3.61 10.27
N SER A 8 3.46 4.32 10.38
CA SER A 8 4.43 4.46 9.28
C SER A 8 5.05 3.11 8.91
N SER A 9 5.30 2.24 9.89
CA SER A 9 5.78 0.88 9.68
C SER A 9 4.74 0.04 8.92
N ALA A 10 3.46 0.16 9.28
CA ALA A 10 2.37 -0.49 8.54
C ALA A 10 2.27 0.02 7.09
N ALA A 11 2.38 1.34 6.86
CA ALA A 11 2.38 1.91 5.51
C ALA A 11 3.53 1.35 4.66
N ARG A 12 4.72 1.21 5.24
CA ARG A 12 5.88 0.61 4.58
C ARG A 12 5.68 -0.88 4.27
N LYS A 13 5.05 -1.65 5.17
CA LYS A 13 4.69 -3.05 4.90
C LYS A 13 3.74 -3.15 3.71
N VAL A 14 2.68 -2.34 3.67
CA VAL A 14 1.74 -2.29 2.54
C VAL A 14 2.47 -1.97 1.24
N HIS A 15 3.39 -1.01 1.25
CA HIS A 15 4.20 -0.68 0.08
C HIS A 15 5.03 -1.87 -0.42
N ASN A 16 5.71 -2.56 0.49
CA ASN A 16 6.57 -3.68 0.14
C ASN A 16 5.76 -4.84 -0.47
N GLU A 17 4.64 -5.20 0.17
CA GLU A 17 3.72 -6.22 -0.35
C GLU A 17 3.18 -5.85 -1.74
N ALA A 18 2.89 -4.56 -1.98
CA ALA A 18 2.45 -4.09 -3.28
C ALA A 18 3.54 -4.26 -4.36
N MET A 19 4.80 -3.97 -4.00
CA MET A 19 5.94 -4.17 -4.90
C MET A 19 6.18 -5.65 -5.19
N ASP A 20 6.08 -6.51 -4.19
CA ASP A 20 6.24 -7.96 -4.35
C ASP A 20 5.15 -8.55 -5.24
N LEU A 21 3.90 -8.12 -5.05
CA LEU A 21 2.79 -8.50 -5.93
C LEU A 21 3.00 -8.01 -7.37
N LYS A 22 3.51 -6.79 -7.55
CA LYS A 22 3.84 -6.23 -8.88
C LYS A 22 4.97 -6.97 -9.58
N ASN A 23 5.98 -7.39 -8.82
CA ASN A 23 7.07 -8.19 -9.35
C ASN A 23 6.59 -9.58 -9.77
N THR A 24 5.74 -10.20 -8.96
CA THR A 24 5.09 -11.49 -9.25
C THR A 24 4.22 -11.40 -10.52
N GLU A 25 3.38 -10.36 -10.65
CA GLU A 25 2.58 -10.13 -11.86
C GLU A 25 3.46 -9.99 -13.11
N ARG A 26 4.56 -9.23 -13.03
CA ARG A 26 5.51 -9.09 -14.15
C ARG A 26 6.11 -10.41 -14.59
N VAL A 27 6.32 -11.35 -13.67
CA VAL A 27 6.82 -12.69 -13.97
C VAL A 27 5.73 -13.49 -14.69
N PHE A 28 4.49 -13.48 -14.19
CA PHE A 28 3.35 -14.14 -14.84
C PHE A 28 3.06 -13.58 -16.24
N SER A 29 3.02 -12.25 -16.39
CA SER A 29 2.83 -11.58 -17.68
C SER A 29 3.92 -11.98 -18.69
N ARG A 30 5.17 -12.18 -18.25
CA ARG A 30 6.25 -12.70 -19.12
C ARG A 30 6.03 -14.15 -19.52
N MET A 31 5.62 -15.02 -18.59
CA MET A 31 5.31 -16.43 -18.91
C MET A 31 4.17 -16.54 -19.91
N LEU A 32 3.14 -15.70 -19.76
CA LEU A 32 2.00 -15.64 -20.68
C LEU A 32 2.38 -15.13 -22.06
N GLY A 33 3.30 -14.18 -22.15
CA GLY A 33 3.83 -13.69 -23.43
C GLY A 33 4.48 -14.79 -24.28
N GLY A 34 4.91 -15.91 -23.66
CA GLY A 34 5.44 -17.08 -24.36
C GLY A 34 4.50 -18.28 -24.38
N ILE A 35 3.24 -18.14 -23.96
CA ILE A 35 2.32 -19.28 -23.85
C ILE A 35 2.00 -19.92 -25.21
N ASP A 36 2.05 -19.14 -26.28
CA ASP A 36 1.84 -19.59 -27.65
C ASP A 36 2.95 -20.52 -28.17
N THR A 37 4.12 -20.50 -27.54
CA THR A 37 5.26 -21.37 -27.92
C THR A 37 5.05 -22.83 -27.53
N TRP A 38 4.40 -23.10 -26.39
CA TRP A 38 4.20 -24.44 -25.84
C TRP A 38 2.73 -24.85 -25.72
N TRP A 39 1.80 -23.90 -25.73
CA TRP A 39 0.36 -24.15 -25.76
C TRP A 39 -0.28 -23.52 -27.00
N LYS A 40 -0.10 -24.20 -28.13
CA LYS A 40 -0.66 -23.78 -29.42
C LYS A 40 -2.17 -23.98 -29.49
N GLY A 41 -2.83 -23.12 -30.26
CA GLY A 41 -4.25 -23.24 -30.59
C GLY A 41 -5.16 -22.27 -29.84
N GLN A 42 -6.46 -22.47 -29.99
CA GLN A 42 -7.49 -21.54 -29.51
C GLN A 42 -7.59 -21.49 -27.98
N ALA A 43 -7.25 -22.58 -27.29
CA ALA A 43 -7.21 -22.65 -25.83
C ALA A 43 -6.15 -21.71 -25.22
N GLY A 44 -4.92 -21.71 -25.75
CA GLY A 44 -3.86 -20.81 -25.29
C GLY A 44 -4.20 -19.33 -25.51
N LYS A 45 -4.82 -19.02 -26.67
CA LYS A 45 -5.32 -17.66 -26.96
C LYS A 45 -6.44 -17.23 -26.01
N ALA A 46 -7.41 -18.11 -25.76
CA ALA A 46 -8.52 -17.84 -24.84
C ALA A 46 -8.02 -17.60 -23.41
N PHE A 47 -7.06 -18.41 -22.94
CA PHE A 47 -6.46 -18.22 -21.62
C PHE A 47 -5.67 -16.91 -21.52
N ALA A 48 -4.84 -16.58 -22.51
CA ALA A 48 -4.11 -15.31 -22.54
C ALA A 48 -5.05 -14.09 -22.57
N GLN A 49 -6.17 -14.21 -23.30
CA GLN A 49 -7.19 -13.18 -23.34
C GLN A 49 -7.89 -13.03 -21.98
N ASP A 50 -8.29 -14.13 -21.36
CA ASP A 50 -8.98 -14.13 -20.06
C ASP A 50 -8.10 -13.52 -18.97
N TYR A 51 -6.81 -13.89 -18.93
CA TYR A 51 -5.85 -13.28 -18.02
C TYR A 51 -5.76 -11.75 -18.21
N ASN A 52 -5.60 -11.30 -19.46
CA ASN A 52 -5.46 -9.87 -19.75
C ASN A 52 -6.74 -9.07 -19.43
N GLN A 53 -7.91 -9.68 -19.59
CA GLN A 53 -9.20 -9.01 -19.37
C GLN A 53 -9.64 -9.04 -17.91
N GLN A 54 -9.39 -10.14 -17.18
CA GLN A 54 -9.86 -10.32 -15.82
C GLN A 54 -8.74 -10.15 -14.80
N ALA A 55 -7.77 -11.07 -14.81
CA ALA A 55 -6.74 -11.17 -13.78
C ALA A 55 -5.88 -9.90 -13.71
N LYS A 56 -5.40 -9.42 -14.86
CA LYS A 56 -4.57 -8.21 -14.92
C LYS A 56 -5.32 -6.97 -14.43
N ARG A 57 -6.58 -6.81 -14.83
CA ARG A 57 -7.42 -5.68 -14.37
C ARG A 57 -7.74 -5.75 -12.88
N ALA A 58 -7.88 -6.95 -12.32
CA ALA A 58 -8.06 -7.14 -10.89
C ALA A 58 -6.78 -6.78 -10.12
N MET A 59 -5.60 -7.17 -10.64
CA MET A 59 -4.31 -6.78 -10.07
C MET A 59 -4.08 -5.27 -10.12
N GLU A 60 -4.40 -4.61 -11.24
CA GLU A 60 -4.32 -3.15 -11.38
C GLU A 60 -5.19 -2.41 -10.34
N ARG A 61 -6.42 -2.91 -10.11
CA ARG A 61 -7.30 -2.40 -9.05
C ARG A 61 -6.69 -2.58 -7.67
N LEU A 62 -6.18 -3.77 -7.37
CA LEU A 62 -5.54 -4.08 -6.10
C LEU A 62 -4.33 -3.19 -5.84
N TYR A 63 -3.49 -2.90 -6.85
CA TYR A 63 -2.40 -1.95 -6.71
C TYR A 63 -2.89 -0.55 -6.35
N GLY A 64 -3.98 -0.09 -6.97
CA GLY A 64 -4.61 1.18 -6.63
C GLY A 64 -5.11 1.21 -5.18
N GLU A 65 -5.77 0.14 -4.73
CA GLU A 65 -6.25 0.01 -3.35
C GLU A 65 -5.10 0.01 -2.33
N MET A 66 -4.00 -0.69 -2.62
CA MET A 66 -2.82 -0.70 -1.76
C MET A 66 -2.14 0.67 -1.67
N GLU A 67 -2.04 1.42 -2.78
CA GLU A 67 -1.47 2.77 -2.75
C GLU A 67 -2.38 3.76 -2.02
N ASN A 68 -3.70 3.62 -2.17
CA ASN A 68 -4.67 4.39 -1.40
C ASN A 68 -4.56 4.10 0.11
N MET A 69 -4.43 2.82 0.48
CA MET A 69 -4.24 2.41 1.88
C MET A 69 -2.94 2.97 2.45
N LYS A 70 -1.83 2.88 1.72
CA LYS A 70 -0.55 3.49 2.10
C LYS A 70 -0.69 5.00 2.32
N SER A 71 -1.30 5.71 1.37
CA SER A 71 -1.53 7.15 1.47
C SER A 71 -2.41 7.52 2.68
N GLY A 72 -3.44 6.71 2.95
CA GLY A 72 -4.29 6.86 4.14
C GLY A 72 -3.52 6.66 5.45
N LEU A 73 -2.64 5.66 5.51
CA LEU A 73 -1.78 5.41 6.67
C LEU A 73 -0.75 6.53 6.88
N ASP A 74 -0.10 7.01 5.81
CA ASP A 74 0.84 8.14 5.90
C ASP A 74 0.16 9.42 6.41
N ARG A 75 -1.07 9.66 5.96
CA ARG A 75 -1.90 10.77 6.45
C ARG A 75 -2.24 10.58 7.93
N LEU A 76 -2.71 9.39 8.32
CA LEU A 76 -3.04 9.09 9.71
C LEU A 76 -1.82 9.24 10.63
N ALA A 77 -0.64 8.77 10.21
CA ALA A 77 0.60 8.93 10.98
C ALA A 77 0.93 10.41 11.22
N SER A 78 0.69 11.26 10.22
CA SER A 78 0.91 12.70 10.30
C SER A 78 -0.09 13.39 11.22
N GLU A 79 -1.37 13.01 11.14
CA GLU A 79 -2.43 13.52 12.01
C GLU A 79 -2.19 13.15 13.47
N VAL A 80 -1.81 11.89 13.76
CA VAL A 80 -1.46 11.45 15.13
C VAL A 80 -0.25 12.21 15.67
N ARG A 81 0.79 12.40 14.84
CA ARG A 81 1.98 13.17 15.25
C ARG A 81 1.63 14.61 15.61
N SER A 82 0.78 15.26 14.80
CA SER A 82 0.32 16.63 15.06
C SER A 82 -0.50 16.71 16.35
N ALA A 83 -1.41 15.76 16.56
CA ALA A 83 -2.23 15.70 17.77
C ALA A 83 -1.37 15.51 19.04
N ASP A 84 -0.37 14.62 18.98
CA ASP A 84 0.56 14.40 20.09
C ASP A 84 1.41 15.64 20.38
N GLU A 85 1.90 16.32 19.35
CA GLU A 85 2.67 17.56 19.52
C GLU A 85 1.82 18.69 20.14
N GLN A 86 0.58 18.85 19.68
CA GLN A 86 -0.36 19.82 20.27
C GLN A 86 -0.65 19.51 21.73
N ARG A 87 -0.85 18.24 22.10
CA ARG A 87 -1.03 17.82 23.49
C ARG A 87 0.18 18.17 24.34
N ARG A 88 1.39 17.79 23.89
CA ARG A 88 2.64 18.11 24.60
C ARG A 88 2.85 19.61 24.78
N ARG A 89 2.58 20.42 23.75
CA ARG A 89 2.66 21.89 23.84
C ARG A 89 1.70 22.45 24.88
N LYS A 90 0.43 21.98 24.90
CA LYS A 90 -0.56 22.41 25.90
C LYS A 90 -0.15 22.04 27.33
N GLU A 91 0.30 20.81 27.55
CA GLU A 91 0.78 20.34 28.85
C GLU A 91 1.98 21.16 29.34
N LEU A 92 2.90 21.51 28.44
CA LEU A 92 4.07 22.32 28.78
C LEU A 92 3.70 23.75 29.17
N LEU A 93 2.76 24.37 28.45
CA LEU A 93 2.22 25.70 28.77
C LEU A 93 1.46 25.70 30.11
N GLU A 94 0.69 24.65 30.39
CA GLU A 94 0.01 24.50 31.69
C GLU A 94 0.99 24.32 32.84
N ARG A 95 2.05 23.53 32.65
CA ARG A 95 3.10 23.37 33.66
C ARG A 95 3.83 24.69 33.93
N GLN A 96 4.18 25.45 32.89
CA GLN A 96 4.77 26.79 33.05
C GLN A 96 3.83 27.74 33.79
N ARG A 97 2.54 27.75 33.44
CA ARG A 97 1.53 28.56 34.15
C ARG A 97 1.39 28.20 35.62
N LYS A 98 1.48 26.91 35.96
CA LYS A 98 1.43 26.44 37.35
C LYS A 98 2.71 26.75 38.13
N ALA A 99 3.86 26.78 37.47
CA ALA A 99 5.15 27.11 38.12
C ALA A 99 5.36 28.61 38.34
N LEU A 100 4.63 29.47 37.61
CA LEU A 100 4.65 30.93 37.74
C LEU A 100 3.61 31.47 38.74
N LYS A 101 2.79 30.60 39.34
CA LYS A 101 1.80 30.90 40.39
C LYS A 101 2.31 30.40 41.72
#